data_AF-A0A562N8D1-F1
#
_entry.id   AF-A0A562N8D1-F1
#
_cell.length_a   1.000
_cell.length_b   1.000
_cell.length_c   1.000
_cell.angle_alpha   90.00
_cell.angle_beta   90.00
_cell.angle_gamma   90.00
#
_symmetry.space_group_name_H-M   'P 1'
#
loop_
_entity.id
_entity.type
_entity.pdbx_description
1 polymer ?
#
loop_
_entity_poly.entity_id
_entity_poly.type
_entity_poly.pdbx_seq_one_letter_code
_entity_poly.pdbx_strand_id
1 'polypeptide(L)'
;MKWRIILPAAYLAPAAGVWIDFVNTNPDGLANLGLMFVVLPITVAGLFIGWLVDQESFVLLPDGLGYFGDHALFYVPSVALIALALWLLGRRIDRIRG
;
A
#
# COMPACT_ATOMS: atom_id res chain seq x y z
N MET A 1 -15.35 19.72 9.29
CA MET A 1 -15.27 18.41 8.58
C MET A 1 -14.09 17.66 9.16
N LYS A 2 -14.20 16.37 9.50
CA LYS A 2 -13.12 15.61 10.19
C LYS A 2 -12.17 14.96 9.17
N TRP A 3 -11.31 15.74 8.53
CA TRP A 3 -10.37 15.28 7.49
C TRP A 3 -9.44 14.18 7.98
N ARG A 4 -9.07 14.17 9.27
CA ARG A 4 -8.32 13.07 9.88
C ARG A 4 -9.01 11.71 9.78
N ILE A 5 -10.33 11.67 9.59
CA ILE A 5 -11.09 10.42 9.42
C ILE A 5 -11.37 10.17 7.93
N ILE A 6 -11.77 11.21 7.20
CA ILE A 6 -12.21 11.09 5.82
C ILE A 6 -11.07 10.64 4.89
N LEU A 7 -9.88 11.22 5.02
CA LEU A 7 -8.74 10.87 4.16
C LEU A 7 -8.31 9.40 4.30
N PRO A 8 -8.02 8.87 5.51
CA PRO A 8 -7.66 7.45 5.63
C PRO A 8 -8.83 6.53 5.26
N ALA A 9 -10.08 6.86 5.59
CA ALA A 9 -11.23 6.02 5.22
C ALA A 9 -11.42 5.93 3.69
N ALA A 10 -11.29 7.07 2.99
CA ALA A 10 -11.40 7.13 1.53
C ALA A 10 -10.29 6.33 0.82
N TYR A 11 -9.14 6.14 1.46
CA TYR A 11 -8.06 5.29 0.97
C TYR A 11 -8.24 3.82 1.35
N LEU A 12 -8.64 3.54 2.60
CA LEU A 12 -8.79 2.16 3.10
C LEU A 12 -9.90 1.39 2.38
N ALA A 13 -10.99 2.05 2.00
CA ALA A 13 -12.09 1.42 1.27
C ALA A 13 -11.65 0.78 -0.06
N PRO A 14 -11.04 1.52 -1.01
CA PRO A 14 -10.51 0.91 -2.24
C PRO A 14 -9.35 -0.05 -1.96
N ALA A 15 -8.49 0.22 -0.96
CA ALA A 15 -7.40 -0.69 -0.61
C ALA A 15 -7.91 -2.08 -0.16
N ALA A 16 -8.99 -2.13 0.62
CA ALA A 16 -9.64 -3.38 0.98
C ALA A 16 -10.28 -4.06 -0.24
N GLY A 17 -10.93 -3.29 -1.13
CA GLY A 17 -11.52 -3.81 -2.36
C GLY A 17 -10.48 -4.47 -3.27
N VAL A 18 -9.33 -3.83 -3.47
CA VAL A 18 -8.22 -4.38 -4.27
C VAL A 18 -7.63 -5.64 -3.65
N TRP A 19 -7.53 -5.72 -2.31
CA TRP A 19 -7.08 -6.96 -1.66
C TRP A 19 -8.05 -8.11 -1.90
N ILE A 20 -9.36 -7.85 -1.79
CA ILE A 20 -10.41 -8.85 -2.06
C ILE A 20 -10.34 -9.28 -3.53
N ASP A 21 -10.17 -8.35 -4.46
CA ASP A 21 -10.04 -8.66 -5.88
C ASP A 21 -8.80 -9.52 -6.17
N PHE A 22 -7.66 -9.17 -5.55
CA PHE A 22 -6.41 -9.91 -5.65
C PHE A 22 -6.53 -11.37 -5.18
N VAL A 23 -7.17 -11.63 -4.04
CA VAL A 23 -7.33 -13.00 -3.52
C VAL A 23 -8.33 -13.85 -4.32
N ASN A 24 -9.20 -13.22 -5.10
CA ASN A 24 -10.22 -13.90 -5.91
C ASN A 24 -9.86 -14.01 -7.39
N THR A 25 -8.78 -13.36 -7.82
CA THR A 25 -8.29 -13.40 -9.20
C THR A 25 -7.19 -14.45 -9.32
N ASN A 26 -6.99 -14.98 -10.53
CA ASN A 26 -5.87 -15.86 -10.79
C ASN A 26 -4.55 -15.15 -10.46
N PRO A 27 -3.55 -15.85 -9.90
CA PRO A 27 -2.23 -15.30 -9.63
C PRO A 27 -1.51 -15.03 -10.95
N ASP A 28 -1.84 -13.91 -11.58
CA ASP A 28 -1.26 -13.41 -12.80
C ASP A 28 -0.65 -12.02 -12.57
N GLY A 29 0.07 -11.51 -13.57
CA GLY A 29 0.72 -10.21 -13.45
C GLY A 29 -0.25 -9.03 -13.34
N LEU A 30 -1.53 -9.21 -13.73
CA LEU A 30 -2.52 -8.13 -13.71
C LEU A 30 -3.08 -7.91 -12.31
N ALA A 31 -3.30 -8.99 -11.54
CA ALA A 31 -3.71 -8.90 -10.14
C ALA A 31 -2.70 -8.08 -9.29
N ASN A 32 -1.40 -8.20 -9.61
CA ASN A 32 -0.34 -7.44 -8.93
C ASN A 32 -0.39 -5.93 -9.19
N LEU A 33 -0.88 -5.50 -10.36
CA LEU A 33 -0.96 -4.08 -10.71
C LEU A 33 -1.93 -3.33 -9.78
N GLY A 34 -3.06 -3.95 -9.44
CA GLY A 34 -4.02 -3.38 -8.50
C GLY A 34 -3.37 -3.08 -7.15
N LEU A 35 -2.71 -4.09 -6.56
CA LEU A 35 -1.97 -3.92 -5.31
C LEU A 35 -0.91 -2.82 -5.43
N MET A 36 -0.10 -2.87 -6.50
CA MET A 36 0.96 -1.92 -6.77
C MET A 36 0.47 -0.48 -6.80
N PHE A 37 -0.67 -0.20 -7.44
CA PHE A 37 -1.22 1.17 -7.50
C PHE A 37 -1.68 1.68 -6.15
N VAL A 38 -2.28 0.83 -5.30
CA VAL A 38 -2.71 1.22 -3.96
C VAL A 38 -1.54 1.57 -3.05
N VAL A 39 -0.40 0.90 -3.22
CA VAL A 39 0.82 1.13 -2.42
C VAL A 39 1.93 1.82 -3.22
N LEU A 40 1.59 2.52 -4.31
CA LEU A 40 2.54 3.08 -5.27
C LEU A 40 3.69 3.89 -4.63
N PRO A 41 3.46 4.76 -3.63
CA PRO A 41 4.56 5.49 -3.00
C PRO A 41 5.60 4.54 -2.35
N ILE A 42 5.14 3.44 -1.76
CA ILE A 42 6.00 2.43 -1.14
C ILE A 42 6.68 1.58 -2.22
N THR A 43 5.97 1.23 -3.30
CA THR A 43 6.56 0.56 -4.47
C THR A 43 7.71 1.38 -5.05
N VAL A 44 7.50 2.67 -5.30
CA VAL A 44 8.55 3.57 -5.82
C VAL A 44 9.73 3.63 -4.87
N ALA A 45 9.50 3.72 -3.56
CA ALA A 45 10.57 3.69 -2.57
C ALA A 45 11.34 2.35 -2.59
N GLY A 46 10.64 1.22 -2.68
CA GLY A 46 11.26 -0.11 -2.79
C GLY A 46 12.11 -0.27 -4.04
N LEU A 47 11.62 0.18 -5.20
CA LEU A 47 12.37 0.16 -6.46
C LEU A 47 13.61 1.05 -6.39
N PHE A 48 13.48 2.25 -5.82
CA PHE A 48 14.60 3.16 -5.65
C PHE A 48 15.66 2.59 -4.69
N ILE A 49 15.25 1.98 -3.59
CA ILE A 49 16.17 1.30 -2.67
C ILE A 49 16.86 0.13 -3.39
N GLY A 50 16.11 -0.71 -4.10
CA GLY A 50 16.65 -1.83 -4.86
C GLY A 50 17.71 -1.38 -5.86
N TRP A 51 17.45 -0.29 -6.58
CA TRP A 51 18.41 0.32 -7.49
C TRP A 51 19.69 0.81 -6.78
N LEU A 52 19.58 1.35 -5.57
CA LEU A 52 20.75 1.79 -4.79
C LEU A 52 21.63 0.64 -4.28
N VAL A 53 21.06 -0.56 -4.10
CA VAL A 53 21.76 -1.73 -3.55
C VAL A 53 21.98 -2.85 -4.57
N ASP A 54 21.76 -2.56 -5.85
CA ASP A 54 21.92 -3.49 -6.98
C ASP A 54 21.14 -4.82 -6.81
N GLN A 55 19.91 -4.71 -6.29
CA GLN A 55 18.98 -5.83 -6.16
C GLN A 55 18.12 -5.95 -7.42
N GLU A 56 18.15 -7.12 -8.06
CA GLU A 56 17.30 -7.43 -9.22
C GLU A 56 15.83 -7.74 -8.82
N SER A 57 15.62 -8.21 -7.59
CA SER A 57 14.29 -8.48 -7.04
C SER A 57 13.76 -7.28 -6.25
N PHE A 58 12.43 -7.19 -6.11
CA PHE A 58 11.82 -6.11 -5.35
C PHE A 58 12.11 -6.26 -3.85
N VAL A 59 12.99 -5.42 -3.33
CA VAL A 59 13.62 -5.52 -2.00
C VAL A 59 12.65 -5.58 -0.81
N LEU A 60 11.41 -5.13 -0.98
CA LEU A 60 10.40 -5.10 0.09
C LEU A 60 9.37 -6.24 -0.01
N LEU A 61 9.43 -7.07 -1.06
CA LEU A 61 8.58 -8.25 -1.16
C LEU A 61 9.32 -9.42 -0.50
N PRO A 62 8.80 -9.97 0.61
CA PRO A 62 9.39 -11.15 1.23
C PRO A 62 9.19 -12.38 0.34
N ASP A 63 9.94 -13.43 0.63
CA ASP A 63 9.82 -14.73 -0.01
C ASP A 63 9.61 -15.86 1.02
N GLY A 64 9.14 -17.02 0.54
CA GLY A 64 9.05 -18.24 1.33
C GLY A 64 7.72 -18.48 2.05
N LEU A 65 6.72 -17.60 1.91
CA LEU A 65 5.36 -17.80 2.47
C LEU A 65 4.32 -18.12 1.39
N GLY A 66 4.76 -18.23 0.14
CA GLY A 66 3.92 -18.46 -1.01
C GLY A 66 3.25 -17.18 -1.51
N TYR A 67 2.70 -17.24 -2.71
CA TYR A 67 2.24 -16.06 -3.45
C TYR A 67 1.38 -15.10 -2.63
N PHE A 68 0.31 -15.58 -1.99
CA PHE A 68 -0.56 -14.71 -1.19
C PHE A 68 0.09 -14.23 0.11
N GLY A 69 0.92 -15.05 0.76
CA GLY A 69 1.60 -14.70 2.00
C GLY A 69 2.63 -13.58 1.79
N ASP A 70 3.42 -13.71 0.73
CA ASP A 70 4.46 -12.75 0.35
C ASP A 70 3.83 -11.38 0.05
N HIS A 71 2.74 -11.36 -0.73
CA HIS A 71 2.00 -10.13 -1.03
C HIS A 71 1.30 -9.55 0.20
N ALA A 72 0.75 -10.37 1.10
CA ALA A 72 0.11 -9.89 2.34
C ALA A 72 1.11 -9.14 3.23
N LEU A 73 2.31 -9.71 3.42
CA LEU A 73 3.35 -9.13 4.26
C LEU A 73 3.90 -7.82 3.71
N PHE A 74 3.90 -7.63 2.39
CA PHE A 74 4.25 -6.34 1.80
C PHE A 74 3.07 -5.35 1.85
N TYR A 75 1.88 -5.80 1.43
CA TYR A 75 0.73 -4.94 1.20
C TYR A 75 0.12 -4.37 2.48
N VAL A 76 -0.12 -5.22 3.48
CA VAL A 76 -0.82 -4.80 4.72
C VAL A 76 -0.04 -3.73 5.48
N PRO A 77 1.28 -3.88 5.74
CA PRO A 77 2.07 -2.82 6.37
C PRO A 77 2.12 -1.55 5.52
N SER A 78 2.24 -1.68 4.19
CA SER A 78 2.26 -0.54 3.27
C SER A 78 0.97 0.28 3.33
N VAL A 79 -0.19 -0.39 3.30
CA VAL A 79 -1.51 0.23 3.46
C VAL A 79 -1.63 0.91 4.82
N ALA A 80 -1.17 0.26 5.90
CA ALA A 80 -1.20 0.85 7.24
C ALA A 80 -0.35 2.13 7.34
N LEU A 81 0.85 2.14 6.74
CA LEU A 81 1.73 3.30 6.71
C LEU A 81 1.12 4.47 5.92
N ILE A 82 0.53 4.19 4.75
CA ILE A 82 -0.14 5.22 3.95
C ILE A 82 -1.37 5.76 4.68
N ALA A 83 -2.20 4.90 5.27
CA ALA A 83 -3.36 5.32 6.05
C ALA A 83 -2.95 6.19 7.25
N LEU A 84 -1.86 5.85 7.94
CA LEU A 84 -1.31 6.65 9.02
C LEU A 84 -0.84 8.03 8.51
N ALA A 85 -0.13 8.08 7.38
CA ALA A 85 0.31 9.33 6.77
C ALA A 85 -0.89 10.24 6.38
N LEU A 86 -1.94 9.66 5.80
CA LEU A 86 -3.19 10.37 5.46
C LEU A 86 -3.91 10.88 6.71
N TRP A 87 -3.95 10.09 7.78
CA TRP A 87 -4.50 10.51 9.06
C TRP A 87 -3.71 11.69 9.65
N LEU A 88 -2.38 11.65 9.62
CA LEU A 88 -1.51 12.74 10.07
C LEU A 88 -1.73 14.02 9.25
N LEU A 89 -1.86 13.89 7.94
CA LEU A 89 -2.19 15.00 7.04
C LEU A 89 -3.57 15.58 7.35
N GLY A 90 -4.58 14.73 7.48
CA GLY A 90 -5.93 15.14 7.86
C GLY A 90 -5.97 15.84 9.21
N ARG A 91 -5.20 15.38 10.21
CA ARG A 91 -5.03 16.08 11.50
C ARG A 91 -4.40 17.47 11.36
N ARG A 92 -3.52 17.69 10.38
CA ARG A 92 -2.95 19.02 10.13
C ARG A 92 -3.98 19.93 9.47
N ILE A 93 -4.73 19.42 8.49
CA ILE A 93 -5.80 20.18 7.81
C ILE A 93 -6.90 20.57 8.80
N ASP A 94 -7.35 19.63 9.64
CA ASP A 94 -8.36 19.88 10.68
C ASP A 94 -7.92 21.00 11.63
N ARG A 95 -6.63 21.10 11.95
CA ARG A 95 -6.07 22.17 12.81
C ARG A 95 -5.95 23.53 12.13
N ILE A 96 -5.83 23.56 10.81
CA ILE A 96 -5.71 24.82 10.05
C ILE A 96 -7.10 25.39 9.72
N ARG A 97 -8.11 24.52 9.56
CA ARG A 97 -9.47 24.88 9.12
C ARG A 97 -10.50 24.93 10.25
N GLY A 98 -10.14 24.56 11.47
CA GLY A 98 -10.98 24.63 12.66
C GLY A 98 -10.48 25.73 13.57
#